data_AF-A0A166UXQ1-F1
#
_entry.id   AF-A0A166UXQ1-F1
#
_cell.length_a   1.000
_cell.length_b   1.000
_cell.length_c   1.000
_cell.angle_alpha   90.00
_cell.angle_beta   90.00
_cell.angle_gamma   90.00
#
_symmetry.space_group_name_H-M   'P 1'
#
loop_
_entity.id
_entity.type
_entity.pdbx_description
1 polymer ?
#
loop_
_entity_poly.entity_id
_entity_poly.type
_entity_poly.pdbx_seq_one_letter_code
_entity_poly.pdbx_strand_id
1 'polypeptide(L)' 'MYYFGTNLDNRFSVPNFWPKPEECNKVPRDRDEVKAEYDRIVARQRFRQANDEQRRRAQSQANQENENRS' A
#
# COMPACT_ATOMS: atom_id res chain seq x y z
N MET A 1 -23.75 40.44 -0.89
CA MET A 1 -22.57 39.56 -0.99
C MET A 1 -22.33 39.30 -2.48
N TYR A 2 -21.36 39.95 -3.11
CA TYR A 2 -21.05 39.70 -4.52
C TYR A 2 -20.23 38.41 -4.60
N TYR A 3 -20.81 37.36 -5.17
CA TYR A 3 -20.08 36.13 -5.47
C TYR A 3 -19.27 36.39 -6.75
N PHE A 4 -18.02 36.81 -6.58
CA PHE A 4 -17.10 36.96 -7.71
C PHE A 4 -16.56 35.57 -8.06
N GLY A 5 -17.34 34.80 -8.82
CA GLY A 5 -17.11 33.38 -9.04
C GLY A 5 -17.04 33.00 -10.51
N THR A 6 -16.12 33.58 -11.28
CA THR A 6 -15.84 33.14 -12.66
C THR A 6 -14.36 32.82 -12.93
N ASN A 7 -13.46 33.14 -11.99
CA ASN A 7 -12.00 32.91 -12.12
C ASN A 7 -11.44 31.89 -11.12
N LEU A 8 -12.29 30.99 -10.59
CA LEU A 8 -11.86 29.93 -9.68
C LEU A 8 -10.87 28.97 -10.35
N ASP A 9 -11.12 28.61 -11.60
CA ASP A 9 -10.31 27.65 -12.36
C ASP A 9 -8.86 28.14 -12.58
N ASN A 10 -8.69 29.44 -12.87
CA ASN A 10 -7.35 30.00 -13.07
C ASN A 10 -6.57 30.22 -11.75
N ARG A 11 -7.25 30.45 -10.63
CA ARG A 11 -6.59 30.71 -9.34
C ARG A 11 -6.30 29.46 -8.52
N PHE A 12 -6.99 28.36 -8.80
CA PHE A 12 -6.89 27.11 -8.04
C PHE A 12 -6.48 25.90 -8.91
N SER A 13 -6.21 26.08 -10.20
CA SER A 13 -5.58 25.02 -10.99
C SER A 13 -4.13 24.85 -10.57
N VAL A 14 -3.81 23.64 -10.12
CA VAL A 14 -2.44 23.22 -9.89
C VAL A 14 -1.99 22.47 -11.15
N PRO A 15 -1.03 23.01 -11.92
CA PRO A 15 -0.51 22.30 -13.09
C PRO A 15 0.04 20.94 -12.66
N ASN A 16 -0.31 19.88 -13.39
CA ASN A 16 0.10 18.51 -13.12
C ASN A 16 -0.32 18.00 -11.72
N PHE A 17 -1.44 18.48 -11.18
CA PHE A 17 -1.99 18.00 -9.90
C PHE A 17 -2.21 16.48 -9.88
N TRP A 18 -2.73 15.94 -10.98
CA TRP A 18 -2.95 14.51 -11.14
C TRP A 18 -1.70 13.83 -11.70
N PRO A 19 -1.34 12.64 -11.18
CA PRO A 19 -0.30 11.82 -11.79
C PRO A 19 -0.60 11.57 -13.25
N LYS A 20 0.44 11.52 -14.07
CA LYS A 20 0.28 11.23 -15.48
C LYS A 20 -0.19 9.78 -15.65
N PRO A 21 -0.93 9.44 -16.72
CA PRO A 21 -1.38 8.07 -16.95
C PRO A 21 -0.26 7.02 -16.98
N GLU A 22 0.97 7.42 -17.31
CA GLU A 22 2.19 6.60 -17.29
C GLU A 22 2.66 6.28 -15.87
N GLU A 23 2.39 7.19 -14.92
CA GLU A 23 2.77 7.07 -13.50
C GLU A 23 1.72 6.29 -12.70
N CYS A 24 0.53 6.11 -13.26
CA CYS A 24 -0.53 5.31 -12.68
C CYS A 24 -0.25 3.79 -12.83
N ASN A 25 -0.69 3.03 -11.82
CA ASN A 25 -0.66 1.57 -11.88
C ASN A 25 -1.45 1.07 -13.11
N LYS A 26 -0.83 0.20 -13.90
CA LYS A 26 -1.49 -0.46 -15.03
C LYS A 26 -2.27 -1.65 -14.52
N VAL A 27 -3.58 -1.68 -14.80
CA VAL A 27 -4.42 -2.84 -14.51
C VAL A 27 -4.10 -3.92 -15.56
N PRO A 28 -3.81 -5.17 -15.14
CA PRO A 28 -3.66 -6.30 -16.07
C PRO A 28 -4.89 -6.44 -16.96
N ARG A 29 -4.71 -6.60 -18.28
CA ARG A 29 -5.83 -6.69 -19.22
C ARG A 29 -6.09 -8.12 -19.69
N ASP A 30 -5.05 -8.94 -19.73
CA ASP A 30 -5.14 -10.32 -20.17
C ASP A 30 -5.23 -11.28 -18.98
N ARG A 31 -5.87 -12.43 -19.20
CA ARG A 31 -6.09 -13.43 -18.13
C ARG A 31 -4.79 -13.95 -17.52
N ASP A 32 -3.78 -14.14 -18.36
CA ASP A 32 -2.47 -14.64 -17.92
C ASP A 32 -1.72 -13.60 -17.09
N GLU A 33 -1.82 -12.31 -17.46
CA GLU A 33 -1.29 -11.20 -16.66
C GLU A 33 -1.97 -11.09 -15.30
N VAL A 34 -3.31 -11.21 -15.26
CA VAL A 34 -4.09 -11.22 -14.01
C VAL A 34 -3.63 -12.36 -13.10
N LYS A 35 -3.43 -13.56 -13.67
CA LYS A 35 -2.97 -14.72 -12.90
C LYS A 35 -1.56 -14.51 -12.35
N ALA A 36 -0.65 -14.01 -13.18
CA ALA A 36 0.73 -13.73 -12.75
C ALA A 36 0.79 -12.68 -11.63
N GLU A 37 0.02 -11.59 -11.72
CA GLU A 37 -0.04 -10.58 -10.67
C GLU A 37 -0.72 -11.12 -9.40
N TYR A 38 -1.75 -11.96 -9.53
CA TYR A 38 -2.35 -12.66 -8.38
C TYR A 38 -1.33 -13.53 -7.65
N ASP A 39 -0.59 -14.37 -8.37
CA ASP A 39 0.42 -15.25 -7.79
C ASP A 39 1.52 -14.45 -7.09
N ARG A 40 1.93 -13.32 -7.68
CA ARG A 40 2.87 -12.37 -7.07
C ARG A 40 2.34 -11.78 -5.77
N ILE A 41 1.07 -11.36 -5.73
CA ILE A 41 0.43 -10.83 -4.52
C ILE A 41 0.36 -11.90 -3.43
N VAL A 42 -0.06 -13.12 -3.77
CA VAL A 42 -0.15 -14.24 -2.82
C VAL A 42 1.23 -14.59 -2.25
N ALA A 43 2.26 -14.65 -3.08
CA ALA A 43 3.63 -14.91 -2.63
C ALA A 43 4.11 -13.84 -1.64
N ARG A 44 3.86 -12.56 -1.95
CA ARG A 44 4.21 -11.44 -1.06
C ARG A 44 3.46 -11.52 0.28
N GLN A 45 2.18 -11.88 0.27
CA GLN A 45 1.39 -12.03 1.49
C GLN A 45 1.91 -13.19 2.36
N ARG A 46 2.18 -14.35 1.76
CA ARG A 46 2.73 -15.51 2.48
C ARG A 46 4.07 -15.18 3.15
N PHE A 47 4.96 -14.50 2.42
CA PHE A 47 6.24 -14.07 2.98
C PHE A 47 6.08 -13.14 4.19
N ARG A 48 5.15 -12.17 4.12
CA ARG A 48 4.85 -11.28 5.25
C ARG A 48 4.31 -12.04 6.45
N GLN A 49 3.34 -12.92 6.23
CA GLN A 49 2.74 -13.73 7.29
C GLN A 49 3.79 -14.60 8.02
N ALA A 50 4.69 -15.23 7.26
CA ALA A 50 5.77 -16.03 7.84
C ALA A 50 6.72 -15.18 8.71
N ASN A 51 7.10 -13.99 8.24
CA ASN A 51 7.94 -13.08 9.02
C ASN A 51 7.24 -12.58 10.28
N ASP A 52 5.96 -12.24 10.19
CA ASP A 52 5.17 -11.77 11.33
C ASP A 52 4.96 -12.88 12.37
N GLU A 53 4.82 -14.13 11.94
CA GLU A 53 4.79 -15.29 12.82
C GLU A 53 6.13 -15.52 13.54
N GLN A 54 7.25 -15.46 12.82
CA GLN A 54 8.58 -15.57 13.42
C GLN A 54 8.82 -14.48 14.46
N ARG A 55 8.45 -13.23 14.15
CA ARG A 55 8.56 -12.09 15.07
C ARG A 55 7.72 -12.30 16.32
N ARG A 56 6.47 -12.76 16.17
CA ARG A 56 5.59 -13.06 17.30
C ARG A 56 6.14 -14.18 18.19
N ARG A 57 6.67 -15.25 17.58
CA ARG A 57 7.32 -16.35 18.33
C ARG A 57 8.54 -15.84 19.11
N ALA A 58 9.42 -15.07 18.48
CA ALA A 58 10.59 -14.50 19.13
C ALA A 58 10.20 -13.56 20.30
N GLN A 59 9.18 -12.71 20.10
CA GLN A 59 8.65 -11.85 21.17
C GLN A 59 8.04 -12.66 22.32
N SER A 60 7.28 -13.72 22.03
CA SER A 60 6.72 -14.58 23.09
C SER A 60 7.80 -15.29 23.90
N GLN A 61 8.87 -15.76 23.25
CA GLN A 61 10.01 -16.39 23.93
C GLN A 61 10.76 -15.39 24.81
N ALA A 62 11.06 -14.20 24.28
CA ALA A 62 11.71 -13.14 25.05
C ALA A 62 10.87 -12.69 26.27
N ASN A 63 9.54 -12.63 26.14
CA ASN A 63 8.66 -12.30 27.25
C ASN A 63 8.67 -13.41 28.32
N GLN A 64 8.59 -14.69 27.92
CA GLN A 64 8.66 -15.82 28.84
C GLN A 64 10.01 -15.90 29.57
N GLU A 65 11.11 -15.64 28.87
CA GLU A 65 12.44 -15.60 29.48
C GLU A 65 12.57 -14.47 30.51
N ASN A 66 11.99 -13.31 30.24
CA ASN A 66 11.98 -12.19 31.20
C ASN A 66 11.11 -12.49 32.43
N GLU A 67 9.94 -13.12 32.25
CA GLU A 67 9.07 -13.54 33.36
C GLU A 67 9.74 -14.58 34.27
N ASN A 68 10.45 -15.55 33.71
CA ASN A 68 11.17 -16.57 34.49
C ASN A 68 12.40 -16.03 35.24
N ARG A 69 12.87 -14.82 34.93
CA ARG A 69 14.08 -14.21 35.48
C ARG A 69 13.79 -13.20 36.60
N SER A 70 12.52 -12.84 36.81
CA SER A 70 12.03 -12.00 37.92
C SER A 70 11.46 -12.87 39.03
#